data_AF-A0A5J4WCY9-F1
#
_entry.id   AF-A0A5J4WCY9-F1
#
_cell.length_a   1.000
_cell.length_b   1.000
_cell.length_c   1.000
_cell.angle_alpha   90.00
_cell.angle_beta   90.00
_cell.angle_gamma   90.00
#
_symmetry.space_group_name_H-M   'P 1'
#
loop_
_entity.id
_entity.type
_entity.pdbx_description
1 polymer ?
#
loop_
_entity_poly.entity_id
_entity_poly.type
_entity_poly.pdbx_seq_one_letter_code
_entity_poly.pdbx_strand_id
1 'polypeptide(L)'
;MSKQSTQTLEPDTKIDQFAVQTEQNTKSSTQEQELNSAKITEAETMATDAMILSSSKFLAEAIVNSLRELTQDGFEDQELTYQQKIQGFLVFTRSYTMFTGTELVYCVWLVLRLTHADRKRIQMGHKQQITEENIGTILVCAVELALKMLRDRVCRNSWWSNAFGMDMKTLNASEIVFLKRLDFSLNIDEVSFWTIYDLLFSFPLPAQSKSL
;
A
#
# COMPACT_ATOMS: atom_id res chain seq x y z
N MET A 1 -32.32 25.71 76.55
CA MET A 1 -31.17 24.99 75.96
C MET A 1 -31.57 24.52 74.58
N SER A 2 -31.12 25.20 73.52
CA SER A 2 -31.42 24.83 72.13
C SER A 2 -30.09 24.63 71.40
N LYS A 3 -29.83 23.44 70.87
CA LYS A 3 -28.63 23.13 70.07
C LYS A 3 -28.97 23.36 68.60
N GLN A 4 -28.27 24.27 67.93
CA GLN A 4 -28.24 24.36 66.47
C GLN A 4 -27.23 23.35 65.92
N SER A 5 -27.67 22.52 64.97
CA SER A 5 -26.80 21.67 64.16
C SER A 5 -26.16 22.48 63.05
N THR A 6 -24.84 22.47 62.98
CA THR A 6 -24.06 22.93 61.83
C THR A 6 -24.09 21.82 60.78
N GLN A 7 -24.72 22.06 59.63
CA GLN A 7 -24.56 21.23 58.44
C GLN A 7 -23.25 21.63 57.74
N THR A 8 -22.29 20.71 57.72
CA THR A 8 -21.10 20.80 56.87
C THR A 8 -21.49 20.31 55.48
N LEU A 9 -21.38 21.17 54.47
CA LEU A 9 -21.53 20.80 53.05
C LEU A 9 -20.31 19.97 52.63
N GLU A 10 -20.52 18.74 52.18
CA GLU A 10 -19.47 17.94 51.55
C GLU A 10 -19.19 18.42 50.11
N PRO A 11 -17.92 18.42 49.65
CA PRO A 11 -17.57 18.81 48.30
C PRO A 11 -17.98 17.73 47.28
N ASP A 12 -18.64 18.18 46.23
CA ASP A 12 -19.33 17.39 45.20
C ASP A 12 -18.35 16.58 44.31
N THR A 13 -17.88 15.44 44.83
CA THR A 13 -16.83 14.58 44.26
C THR A 13 -17.18 13.99 42.88
N LYS A 14 -18.46 14.06 42.48
CA LYS A 14 -18.95 13.57 41.18
C LYS A 14 -18.65 14.52 40.03
N ILE A 15 -18.54 15.83 40.29
CA ILE A 15 -18.29 16.84 39.25
C ILE A 15 -16.82 16.75 38.78
N ASP A 16 -15.89 16.55 39.72
CA ASP A 16 -14.46 16.41 39.41
C ASP A 16 -14.15 15.12 38.65
N GLN A 17 -14.83 14.01 38.95
CA GLN A 17 -14.66 12.75 38.20
C GLN A 17 -15.16 12.86 36.76
N PHE A 18 -16.28 13.57 36.53
CA PHE A 18 -16.81 13.81 35.19
C PHE A 18 -15.89 14.71 34.36
N ALA A 19 -15.30 15.74 34.96
CA ALA A 19 -14.35 16.63 34.28
C ALA A 19 -13.07 15.90 33.87
N VAL A 20 -12.49 15.08 34.77
CA VAL A 20 -11.28 14.28 34.48
C VAL A 20 -11.53 13.26 33.37
N GLN A 21 -12.69 12.59 33.37
CA GLN A 21 -13.02 11.59 32.36
C GLN A 21 -13.32 12.23 30.99
N THR A 22 -13.93 13.42 30.98
CA THR A 22 -14.16 14.21 29.76
C THR A 22 -12.84 14.72 29.17
N GLU A 23 -11.92 15.20 30.01
CA GLU A 23 -10.58 15.60 29.55
C GLU A 23 -9.74 14.43 29.02
N GLN A 24 -9.81 13.26 29.65
CA GLN A 24 -9.10 12.07 29.19
C GLN A 24 -9.64 11.55 27.86
N ASN A 25 -10.96 11.51 27.69
CA ASN A 25 -11.59 11.16 26.42
C ASN A 25 -11.26 12.18 25.32
N THR A 26 -11.23 13.46 25.66
CA THR A 26 -10.88 14.53 24.70
C THR A 26 -9.41 14.41 24.28
N LYS A 27 -8.48 14.24 25.23
CA LYS A 27 -7.03 14.06 24.96
C LYS A 27 -6.75 12.81 24.12
N SER A 28 -7.44 11.70 24.40
CA SER A 28 -7.32 10.47 23.61
C SER A 28 -7.83 10.67 22.18
N SER A 29 -8.96 11.38 22.00
CA SER A 29 -9.50 11.66 20.67
C SER A 29 -8.63 12.64 19.85
N THR A 30 -8.01 13.62 20.50
CA THR A 30 -7.10 14.57 19.85
C THR A 30 -5.80 13.90 19.41
N GLN A 31 -5.23 13.03 20.24
CA GLN A 31 -4.02 12.26 19.88
C GLN A 31 -4.25 11.32 18.69
N GLU A 32 -5.41 10.66 18.64
CA GLU A 32 -5.77 9.78 17.52
C GLU A 32 -5.97 10.58 16.21
N GLN A 33 -6.60 11.75 16.30
CA GLN A 33 -6.75 12.65 15.14
C GLN A 33 -5.42 13.19 14.63
N GLU A 34 -4.51 13.60 15.52
CA GLU A 34 -3.17 14.07 15.16
C GLU A 34 -2.35 12.95 14.50
N LEU A 35 -2.40 11.73 15.03
CA LEU A 35 -1.73 10.56 14.45
C LEU A 35 -2.26 10.25 13.05
N ASN A 36 -3.58 10.26 12.87
CA ASN A 36 -4.21 10.01 11.57
C ASN A 36 -3.85 11.10 10.56
N SER A 37 -3.82 12.37 10.98
CA SER A 37 -3.40 13.48 10.12
C SER A 37 -1.93 13.35 9.70
N ALA A 38 -1.05 12.92 10.60
CA ALA A 38 0.35 12.68 10.30
C ALA A 38 0.54 11.53 9.29
N LYS A 39 -0.19 10.41 9.49
CA LYS A 39 -0.20 9.27 8.54
C LYS A 39 -0.68 9.68 7.14
N ILE A 40 -1.76 10.45 7.05
CA ILE A 40 -2.26 10.98 5.77
C ILE A 40 -1.19 11.84 5.10
N THR A 41 -0.60 12.77 5.85
CA THR A 41 0.46 13.65 5.33
C THR A 41 1.64 12.83 4.80
N GLU A 42 2.09 11.81 5.55
CA GLU A 42 3.16 10.91 5.13
C GLU A 42 2.80 10.14 3.85
N ALA A 43 1.57 9.61 3.76
CA ALA A 43 1.07 8.91 2.60
C ALA A 43 1.02 9.78 1.33
N GLU A 44 0.80 11.09 1.48
CA GLU A 44 0.79 12.06 0.38
C GLU A 44 2.20 12.52 -0.03
N THR A 45 3.22 12.29 0.81
CA THR A 45 4.60 12.59 0.43
C THR A 45 5.12 11.62 -0.63
N MET A 46 6.15 12.07 -1.37
CA MET A 46 6.88 11.22 -2.32
C MET A 46 7.39 9.96 -1.59
N ALA A 47 7.20 8.79 -2.21
CA ALA A 47 7.54 7.51 -1.60
C ALA A 47 9.01 7.48 -1.14
N THR A 48 9.26 7.14 0.13
CA THR A 48 10.61 7.09 0.69
C THR A 48 11.35 5.81 0.28
N ASP A 49 12.67 5.77 0.49
CA ASP A 49 13.46 4.55 0.23
C ASP A 49 12.99 3.36 1.10
N ALA A 50 12.58 3.63 2.33
CA ALA A 50 12.02 2.63 3.23
C ALA A 50 10.70 2.06 2.69
N MET A 51 9.80 2.93 2.22
CA MET A 51 8.54 2.53 1.59
C MET A 51 8.78 1.67 0.33
N ILE A 52 9.72 2.10 -0.53
CA ILE A 52 10.09 1.34 -1.72
C ILE A 52 10.67 -0.02 -1.36
N LEU A 53 11.58 -0.08 -0.39
CA LEU A 53 12.22 -1.33 0.04
C LEU A 53 11.21 -2.32 0.64
N SER A 54 10.29 -1.83 1.46
CA SER A 54 9.24 -2.68 2.03
C SER A 54 8.27 -3.18 0.94
N SER A 55 7.84 -2.28 0.05
CA SER A 55 6.93 -2.62 -1.04
C SER A 55 7.56 -3.57 -2.05
N SER A 56 8.86 -3.43 -2.35
CA SER A 56 9.54 -4.34 -3.28
C SER A 56 9.66 -5.74 -2.71
N LYS A 57 9.91 -5.87 -1.39
CA LYS A 57 9.89 -7.16 -0.69
C LYS A 57 8.50 -7.80 -0.76
N PHE A 58 7.47 -7.03 -0.41
CA PHE A 58 6.10 -7.52 -0.39
C PHE A 58 5.60 -7.96 -1.77
N LEU A 59 5.90 -7.17 -2.81
CA LEU A 59 5.58 -7.51 -4.20
C LEU A 59 6.35 -8.75 -4.68
N ALA A 60 7.63 -8.88 -4.33
CA ALA A 60 8.43 -10.05 -4.70
C ALA A 60 7.84 -11.32 -4.10
N GLU A 61 7.47 -11.30 -2.83
CA GLU A 61 6.80 -12.43 -2.16
C GLU A 61 5.48 -12.78 -2.84
N ALA A 62 4.62 -11.80 -3.12
CA ALA A 62 3.34 -12.02 -3.79
C ALA A 62 3.50 -12.60 -5.20
N ILE A 63 4.48 -12.12 -5.97
CA ILE A 63 4.78 -12.61 -7.32
C ILE A 63 5.36 -14.02 -7.26
N VAL A 64 6.34 -14.28 -6.41
CA VAL A 64 6.96 -15.60 -6.26
C VAL A 64 5.94 -16.64 -5.81
N ASN A 65 5.05 -16.30 -4.87
CA ASN A 65 3.96 -17.19 -4.47
C ASN A 65 3.03 -17.51 -5.65
N SER A 66 2.75 -16.52 -6.51
CA SER A 66 1.95 -16.72 -7.72
C SER A 66 2.65 -17.60 -8.76
N LEU A 67 3.98 -17.52 -8.86
CA LEU A 67 4.78 -18.38 -9.73
C LEU A 67 4.89 -19.82 -9.20
N ARG A 68 5.08 -19.99 -7.88
CA ARG A 68 5.18 -21.31 -7.21
C ARG A 68 3.97 -22.19 -7.43
N GLU A 69 2.78 -21.60 -7.52
CA GLU A 69 1.55 -22.34 -7.86
C GLU A 69 1.61 -23.02 -9.23
N LEU A 70 2.57 -22.65 -10.08
CA LEU A 70 2.68 -23.10 -11.47
C LEU A 70 3.83 -24.09 -11.70
N THR A 71 4.82 -24.11 -10.80
CA THR A 71 6.09 -24.82 -11.03
C THR A 71 6.59 -25.44 -9.72
N GLN A 72 6.97 -26.71 -9.76
CA GLN A 72 7.43 -27.50 -8.59
C GLN A 72 8.90 -27.24 -8.18
N ASP A 73 9.62 -26.35 -8.87
CA ASP A 73 11.06 -26.12 -8.63
C ASP A 73 11.35 -25.08 -7.54
N GLY A 74 12.56 -25.10 -6.97
CA GLY A 74 12.96 -24.27 -5.82
C GLY A 74 13.06 -22.77 -6.13
N PHE A 75 12.24 -21.97 -5.43
CA PHE A 75 12.11 -20.51 -5.62
C PHE A 75 12.76 -19.66 -4.52
N GLU A 76 13.55 -20.23 -3.60
CA GLU A 76 14.12 -19.47 -2.48
C GLU A 76 15.12 -18.40 -2.94
N ASP A 77 15.97 -18.71 -3.94
CA ASP A 77 16.92 -17.74 -4.52
C ASP A 77 16.27 -16.70 -5.46
N GLN A 78 15.02 -16.94 -5.87
CA GLN A 78 14.31 -16.05 -6.79
C GLN A 78 13.69 -14.84 -6.09
N GLU A 79 13.27 -14.96 -4.83
CA GLU A 79 12.60 -13.85 -4.12
C GLU A 79 13.51 -12.63 -3.97
N LEU A 80 14.75 -12.82 -3.52
CA LEU A 80 15.73 -11.74 -3.40
C LEU A 80 16.02 -11.11 -4.77
N THR A 81 16.12 -11.93 -5.81
CA THR A 81 16.35 -11.46 -7.18
C THR A 81 15.19 -10.60 -7.69
N TYR A 82 13.94 -11.04 -7.47
CA TYR A 82 12.76 -10.27 -7.84
C TYR A 82 12.64 -9.00 -6.99
N GLN A 83 12.92 -9.07 -5.69
CA GLN A 83 12.93 -7.90 -4.80
C GLN A 83 13.88 -6.83 -5.34
N GLN A 84 15.11 -7.17 -5.72
CA GLN A 84 16.08 -6.22 -6.27
C GLN A 84 15.61 -5.61 -7.59
N LYS A 85 15.06 -6.43 -8.50
CA LYS A 85 14.52 -5.95 -9.79
C LYS A 85 13.33 -5.01 -9.59
N ILE A 86 12.38 -5.37 -8.72
CA ILE A 86 11.21 -4.57 -8.39
C ILE A 86 11.63 -3.28 -7.69
N GLN A 87 12.59 -3.34 -6.78
CA GLN A 87 13.14 -2.15 -6.13
C GLN A 87 13.75 -1.20 -7.17
N GLY A 88 14.58 -1.70 -8.10
CA GLY A 88 15.13 -0.89 -9.19
C GLY A 88 14.04 -0.24 -10.05
N PHE A 89 13.00 -0.99 -10.39
CA PHE A 89 11.83 -0.50 -11.11
C PHE A 89 11.11 0.63 -10.35
N LEU A 90 10.86 0.47 -9.04
CA LEU A 90 10.19 1.47 -8.21
C LEU A 90 11.05 2.72 -8.02
N VAL A 91 12.37 2.56 -7.79
CA VAL A 91 13.31 3.68 -7.71
C VAL A 91 13.32 4.48 -9.01
N PHE A 92 13.43 3.80 -10.15
CA PHE A 92 13.34 4.42 -11.46
C PHE A 92 12.01 5.15 -11.62
N THR A 93 10.88 4.50 -11.33
CA THR A 93 9.58 5.13 -11.53
C THR A 93 9.41 6.37 -10.65
N ARG A 94 9.94 6.35 -9.42
CA ARG A 94 9.88 7.49 -8.49
C ARG A 94 10.70 8.66 -9.01
N SER A 95 11.90 8.41 -9.54
CA SER A 95 12.77 9.50 -10.01
C SER A 95 12.16 10.30 -11.17
N TYR A 96 11.25 9.71 -11.96
CA TYR A 96 10.60 10.38 -13.08
C TYR A 96 9.18 10.87 -12.79
N THR A 97 8.41 10.15 -11.97
CA THR A 97 6.99 10.46 -11.73
C THR A 97 6.74 11.12 -10.37
N MET A 98 7.74 11.08 -9.47
CA MET A 98 7.66 11.52 -8.08
C MET A 98 6.45 10.91 -7.36
N PHE A 99 6.17 9.62 -7.60
CA PHE A 99 5.00 8.99 -7.04
C PHE A 99 5.01 8.91 -5.51
N THR A 100 3.83 9.04 -4.91
CA THR A 100 3.62 9.18 -3.47
C THR A 100 3.52 7.82 -2.77
N GLY A 101 3.54 7.83 -1.43
CA GLY A 101 3.24 6.63 -0.64
C GLY A 101 1.86 6.05 -0.96
N THR A 102 0.86 6.90 -1.18
CA THR A 102 -0.51 6.52 -1.56
C THR A 102 -0.52 5.81 -2.91
N GLU A 103 0.19 6.34 -3.90
CA GLU A 103 0.30 5.73 -5.23
C GLU A 103 1.07 4.40 -5.19
N LEU A 104 2.06 4.29 -4.29
CA LEU A 104 2.76 3.04 -4.05
C LEU A 104 1.83 1.97 -3.45
N VAL A 105 1.06 2.31 -2.42
CA VAL A 105 0.07 1.40 -1.80
C VAL A 105 -0.95 0.94 -2.84
N TYR A 106 -1.44 1.85 -3.67
CA TYR A 106 -2.39 1.53 -4.73
C TYR A 106 -1.78 0.61 -5.79
N CYS A 107 -0.51 0.86 -6.19
CA CYS A 107 0.23 -0.01 -7.10
C CYS A 107 0.38 -1.44 -6.51
N VAL A 108 0.78 -1.54 -5.23
CA VAL A 108 0.87 -2.83 -4.53
C VAL A 108 -0.47 -3.54 -4.51
N TRP A 109 -1.55 -2.82 -4.15
CA TRP A 109 -2.89 -3.35 -4.14
C TRP A 109 -3.35 -3.89 -5.51
N LEU A 110 -3.07 -3.17 -6.61
CA LEU A 110 -3.41 -3.63 -7.95
C LEU A 110 -2.74 -4.97 -8.28
N VAL A 111 -1.46 -5.14 -7.91
CA VAL A 111 -0.74 -6.40 -8.12
C VAL A 111 -1.34 -7.52 -7.27
N LEU A 112 -1.62 -7.29 -5.98
CA LEU A 112 -2.26 -8.30 -5.11
C LEU A 112 -3.65 -8.68 -5.59
N ARG A 113 -4.40 -7.71 -6.08
CA ARG A 113 -5.73 -7.97 -6.64
C ARG A 113 -5.62 -8.85 -7.89
N LEU A 114 -4.59 -8.62 -8.71
CA LEU A 114 -4.32 -9.40 -9.90
C LEU A 114 -3.91 -10.84 -9.55
N THR A 115 -3.02 -11.04 -8.58
CA THR A 115 -2.61 -12.39 -8.15
C THR A 115 -3.80 -13.20 -7.64
N HIS A 116 -4.68 -12.57 -6.86
CA HIS A 116 -5.90 -13.21 -6.38
C HIS A 116 -6.91 -13.49 -7.52
N ALA A 117 -7.07 -12.58 -8.48
CA ALA A 117 -7.93 -12.77 -9.65
C ALA A 117 -7.43 -13.93 -10.52
N ASP A 118 -6.12 -14.02 -10.73
CA ASP A 118 -5.49 -15.10 -11.49
C ASP A 118 -5.70 -16.45 -10.82
N ARG A 119 -5.50 -16.56 -9.50
CA ARG A 119 -5.72 -17.82 -8.76
C ARG A 119 -7.14 -18.36 -8.98
N LYS A 120 -8.16 -17.50 -8.92
CA LYS A 120 -9.55 -17.87 -9.23
C LYS A 120 -9.72 -18.31 -10.68
N ARG A 121 -9.11 -17.61 -11.63
CA ARG A 121 -9.18 -17.92 -13.07
C ARG A 121 -8.49 -19.25 -13.40
N ILE A 122 -7.36 -19.55 -12.77
CA ILE A 122 -6.64 -20.82 -12.91
C ILE A 122 -7.51 -21.99 -12.45
N GLN A 123 -8.20 -21.85 -11.30
CA GLN A 123 -9.15 -22.87 -10.82
C GLN A 123 -10.30 -23.13 -11.81
N MET A 124 -10.64 -22.15 -12.64
CA MET A 124 -11.64 -22.26 -13.71
C MET A 124 -11.05 -22.73 -15.06
N GLY A 125 -9.75 -23.06 -15.12
CA GLY A 125 -9.07 -23.57 -16.32
C GLY A 125 -8.54 -22.50 -17.28
N HIS A 126 -8.52 -21.21 -16.88
CA HIS A 126 -7.92 -20.15 -17.69
C HIS A 126 -6.38 -20.18 -17.61
N LYS A 127 -5.73 -19.84 -18.73
CA LYS A 127 -4.25 -19.81 -18.84
C LYS A 127 -3.62 -18.43 -18.58
N GLN A 128 -4.44 -17.40 -18.38
CA GLN A 128 -3.98 -16.03 -18.19
C GLN A 128 -3.56 -15.85 -16.73
N GLN A 129 -2.27 -15.68 -16.50
CA GLN A 129 -1.69 -15.58 -15.16
C GLN A 129 -0.38 -14.78 -15.17
N ILE A 130 0.12 -14.42 -14.00
CA ILE A 130 1.49 -13.91 -13.83
C ILE A 130 2.50 -15.00 -14.23
N THR A 131 3.46 -14.63 -15.08
CA THR A 131 4.58 -15.49 -15.52
C THR A 131 5.87 -14.68 -15.49
N GLU A 132 7.03 -15.34 -15.47
CA GLU A 132 8.34 -14.65 -15.49
C GLU A 132 8.46 -13.67 -16.68
N GLU A 133 7.89 -14.02 -17.82
CA GLU A 133 7.91 -13.23 -19.05
C GLU A 133 7.06 -11.94 -18.97
N ASN A 134 6.03 -11.89 -18.11
CA ASN A 134 5.07 -10.79 -18.09
C ASN A 134 5.11 -9.90 -16.84
N ILE A 135 5.91 -10.24 -15.82
CA ILE A 135 6.04 -9.45 -14.57
C ILE A 135 6.39 -7.99 -14.84
N GLY A 136 7.37 -7.72 -15.71
CA GLY A 136 7.75 -6.34 -16.03
C GLY A 136 6.60 -5.52 -16.59
N THR A 137 5.81 -6.11 -17.50
CA THR A 137 4.63 -5.46 -18.08
C THR A 137 3.54 -5.25 -17.03
N ILE A 138 3.31 -6.23 -16.15
CA ILE A 138 2.35 -6.13 -15.05
C ILE A 138 2.69 -4.96 -14.12
N LEU A 139 3.97 -4.81 -13.76
CA LEU A 139 4.43 -3.72 -12.90
C LEU A 139 4.24 -2.35 -13.56
N VAL A 140 4.55 -2.23 -14.86
CA VAL A 140 4.29 -1.00 -15.64
C VAL A 140 2.79 -0.67 -15.63
N CYS A 141 1.92 -1.63 -15.95
CA CYS A 141 0.48 -1.40 -15.93
C CYS A 141 -0.04 -1.02 -14.54
N ALA A 142 0.46 -1.66 -13.47
CA ALA A 142 0.04 -1.36 -12.11
C ALA A 142 0.39 0.08 -11.70
N VAL A 143 1.62 0.53 -11.95
CA VAL A 143 2.04 1.88 -11.58
C VAL A 143 1.38 2.95 -12.47
N GLU A 144 1.24 2.68 -13.77
CA GLU A 144 0.55 3.58 -14.70
C GLU A 144 -0.92 3.77 -14.29
N LEU A 145 -1.62 2.69 -13.94
CA LEU A 145 -3.00 2.74 -13.48
C LEU A 145 -3.13 3.42 -12.12
N ALA A 146 -2.22 3.17 -11.18
CA ALA A 146 -2.22 3.88 -9.90
C ALA A 146 -2.17 5.40 -10.10
N LEU A 147 -1.29 5.86 -10.98
CA LEU A 147 -1.17 7.28 -11.32
C LEU A 147 -2.43 7.81 -12.03
N LYS A 148 -2.98 7.06 -13.00
CA LYS A 148 -4.23 7.41 -13.72
C LYS A 148 -5.44 7.53 -12.79
N MET A 149 -5.49 6.72 -11.74
CA MET A 149 -6.61 6.70 -10.80
C MET A 149 -6.53 7.82 -9.77
N LEU A 150 -5.32 8.27 -9.42
CA LEU A 150 -5.09 9.15 -8.28
C LEU A 150 -4.70 10.59 -8.67
N ARG A 151 -4.35 10.85 -9.93
CA ARG A 151 -3.94 12.18 -10.40
C ARG A 151 -4.87 12.75 -11.46
N ASP A 152 -5.05 14.07 -11.41
CA ASP A 152 -5.69 14.83 -12.49
C ASP A 152 -4.82 14.90 -13.77
N ARG A 153 -3.49 14.83 -13.62
CA ARG A 153 -2.53 14.90 -14.71
C ARG A 153 -1.53 13.76 -14.63
N VAL A 154 -1.41 13.01 -15.72
CA VAL A 154 -0.56 11.82 -15.80
C VAL A 154 0.29 11.79 -17.07
N CYS A 155 1.37 11.01 -17.02
CA CYS A 155 2.15 10.67 -18.20
C CYS A 155 1.29 9.90 -19.21
N ARG A 156 1.39 10.28 -20.49
CA ARG A 156 0.73 9.57 -21.59
C ARG A 156 1.38 8.20 -21.78
N ASN A 157 0.64 7.24 -22.33
CA ASN A 157 1.15 5.90 -22.66
C ASN A 157 2.40 5.95 -23.57
N SER A 158 2.55 6.98 -24.42
CA SER A 158 3.75 7.20 -25.23
C SER A 158 5.01 7.44 -24.38
N TRP A 159 4.87 8.09 -23.23
CA TRP A 159 5.97 8.29 -22.29
C TRP A 159 6.41 6.97 -21.66
N TRP A 160 5.45 6.17 -21.18
CA TRP A 160 5.71 4.83 -20.62
C TRP A 160 6.35 3.89 -21.65
N SER A 161 5.82 3.87 -22.87
CA SER A 161 6.37 3.14 -24.01
C SER A 161 7.84 3.49 -24.24
N ASN A 162 8.20 4.77 -24.25
CA ASN A 162 9.59 5.21 -24.41
C ASN A 162 10.45 4.87 -23.18
N ALA A 163 9.95 5.08 -21.97
CA ALA A 163 10.70 4.90 -20.72
C ALA A 163 11.10 3.42 -20.50
N PHE A 164 10.22 2.48 -20.88
CA PHE A 164 10.43 1.05 -20.68
C PHE A 164 10.76 0.30 -21.98
N GLY A 165 10.95 1.00 -23.10
CA GLY A 165 11.26 0.39 -24.40
C GLY A 165 10.18 -0.55 -24.93
N MET A 166 8.92 -0.33 -24.54
CA MET A 166 7.78 -1.15 -24.93
C MET A 166 7.12 -0.58 -26.18
N ASP A 167 6.67 -1.43 -27.11
CA ASP A 167 5.81 -0.97 -28.20
C ASP A 167 4.49 -0.38 -27.64
N MET A 168 4.08 0.78 -28.16
CA MET A 168 2.91 1.49 -27.66
C MET A 168 1.61 0.69 -27.83
N LYS A 169 1.46 -0.09 -28.91
CA LYS A 169 0.27 -0.94 -29.10
C LYS A 169 0.28 -2.08 -28.09
N THR A 170 1.44 -2.68 -27.83
CA THR A 170 1.61 -3.72 -26.80
C THR A 170 1.29 -3.18 -25.41
N LEU A 171 1.77 -1.98 -25.06
CA LEU A 171 1.46 -1.35 -23.78
C LEU A 171 -0.05 -1.12 -23.62
N ASN A 172 -0.70 -0.50 -24.62
CA ASN A 172 -2.14 -0.25 -24.60
C ASN A 172 -2.95 -1.55 -24.51
N ALA A 173 -2.54 -2.58 -25.25
CA ALA A 173 -3.20 -3.89 -25.20
C ALA A 173 -3.03 -4.54 -23.81
N SER A 174 -1.84 -4.43 -23.22
CA SER A 174 -1.53 -4.96 -21.89
C SER A 174 -2.32 -4.26 -20.80
N GLU A 175 -2.48 -2.94 -20.88
CA GLU A 175 -3.35 -2.15 -19.99
C GLU A 175 -4.79 -2.67 -20.03
N ILE A 176 -5.35 -2.87 -21.23
CA ILE A 176 -6.70 -3.42 -21.39
C ILE A 176 -6.82 -4.84 -20.85
N VAL A 177 -5.81 -5.70 -21.07
CA VAL A 177 -5.80 -7.07 -20.53
C VAL A 177 -5.73 -7.06 -19.00
N PHE A 178 -4.91 -6.19 -18.42
CA PHE A 178 -4.81 -5.99 -16.98
C PHE A 178 -6.17 -5.58 -16.38
N LEU A 179 -6.81 -4.56 -16.95
CA LEU A 179 -8.13 -4.10 -16.52
C LEU A 179 -9.20 -5.19 -16.63
N LYS A 180 -9.20 -5.96 -17.73
CA LYS A 180 -10.12 -7.09 -17.92
C LYS A 180 -9.90 -8.22 -16.92
N ARG A 181 -8.66 -8.45 -16.47
CA ARG A 181 -8.36 -9.45 -15.43
C ARG A 181 -8.93 -9.04 -14.07
N LEU A 182 -8.99 -7.73 -13.81
CA LEU A 182 -9.57 -7.14 -12.61
C LEU A 182 -11.08 -6.83 -12.74
N ASP A 183 -11.71 -7.22 -13.85
CA ASP A 183 -13.11 -6.89 -14.17
C ASP A 183 -13.40 -5.38 -14.06
N PHE A 184 -12.42 -4.54 -14.41
CA PHE A 184 -12.46 -3.07 -14.30
C PHE A 184 -12.75 -2.54 -12.88
N SER A 185 -12.66 -3.39 -11.86
CA SER A 185 -12.91 -3.00 -10.48
C SER A 185 -11.62 -2.46 -9.87
N LEU A 186 -11.46 -1.14 -9.97
CA LEU A 186 -10.27 -0.42 -9.51
C LEU A 186 -10.48 0.29 -8.18
N ASN A 187 -11.69 0.32 -7.62
CA ASN A 187 -11.94 1.01 -6.37
C ASN A 187 -11.38 0.20 -5.19
N ILE A 188 -10.53 0.84 -4.40
CA ILE A 188 -10.09 0.40 -3.08
C ILE A 188 -10.89 1.17 -2.02
N ASP A 189 -11.43 0.47 -1.03
CA ASP A 189 -12.07 1.12 0.12
C ASP A 189 -11.03 1.58 1.15
N GLU A 190 -11.41 2.54 2.00
CA GLU A 190 -10.53 3.14 3.00
C GLU A 190 -9.93 2.11 3.97
N VAL A 191 -10.72 1.14 4.42
CA VAL A 191 -10.26 0.11 5.37
C VAL A 191 -9.20 -0.77 4.71
N SER A 192 -9.44 -1.21 3.47
CA SER A 192 -8.46 -1.97 2.68
C SER A 192 -7.20 -1.17 2.43
N PHE A 193 -7.31 0.13 2.13
CA PHE A 193 -6.15 1.00 1.90
C PHE A 193 -5.26 1.06 3.15
N TRP A 194 -5.82 1.42 4.30
CA TRP A 194 -5.05 1.56 5.54
C TRP A 194 -4.49 0.22 6.02
N THR A 195 -5.21 -0.88 5.81
CA THR A 195 -4.70 -2.23 6.12
C THR A 195 -3.42 -2.52 5.33
N ILE A 196 -3.38 -2.19 4.04
CA ILE A 196 -2.19 -2.41 3.20
C ILE A 196 -1.10 -1.41 3.56
N TYR A 197 -1.45 -0.15 3.80
CA TYR A 197 -0.50 0.86 4.25
C TYR A 197 0.22 0.42 5.51
N ASP A 198 -0.52 -0.03 6.52
CA ASP A 198 0.04 -0.48 7.80
C ASP A 198 0.89 -1.73 7.63
N LEU A 199 0.45 -2.68 6.79
CA LEU A 199 1.24 -3.86 6.47
C LEU A 199 2.58 -3.52 5.82
N LEU A 200 2.60 -2.51 4.96
CA LEU A 200 3.82 -2.11 4.24
C LEU A 200 4.73 -1.22 5.08
N PHE A 201 4.20 -0.27 5.86
CA PHE A 201 5.00 0.83 6.39
C PHE A 201 5.04 0.92 7.92
N SER A 202 4.10 0.28 8.63
CA SER A 202 3.99 0.40 10.09
C SER A 202 4.92 -0.55 10.86
N PHE A 203 5.74 -1.35 10.18
CA PHE A 203 6.80 -2.15 10.80
C PHE A 203 8.18 -1.55 10.49
N PRO A 204 9.01 -1.19 11.49
CA PRO A 204 10.39 -0.85 11.24
C PRO A 204 11.10 -2.09 10.68
N LEU A 205 11.58 -2.00 9.44
CA LEU A 205 12.54 -2.96 8.92
C LEU A 205 13.69 -3.04 9.95
N PRO A 206 14.14 -4.25 10.34
CA PRO A 206 15.29 -4.36 11.23
C PRO A 206 16.42 -3.58 10.60
N ALA A 207 16.93 -2.58 11.34
CA ALA A 207 18.05 -1.78 10.91
C ALA A 207 19.14 -2.72 10.41
N GLN A 208 19.50 -2.60 9.13
CA GLN A 208 20.66 -3.31 8.61
C GLN A 208 21.82 -2.97 9.54
N SER A 209 22.38 -4.01 10.16
CA SER A 209 23.56 -3.90 11.00
C SER A 209 24.64 -3.17 10.22
N LYS A 210 25.16 -2.12 10.85
CA LYS A 210 26.21 -1.23 10.38
C LYS A 210 27.28 -1.96 9.57
N SER A 211 27.68 -1.31 8.49
CA SER A 211 28.95 -1.50 7.79
C SER A 211 30.11 -1.79 8.75
N LEU A 212 30.85 -2.86 8.45
CA LEU A 212 32.31 -2.91 8.46
C LEU A 212 32.76 -3.59 7.16
#